data_AF-A0A661GK95-F1
#
_entry.id   AF-A0A661GK95-F1
#
_cell.length_a   1.000
_cell.length_b   1.000
_cell.length_c   1.000
_cell.angle_alpha   90.00
_cell.angle_beta   90.00
_cell.angle_gamma   90.00
#
_symmetry.space_group_name_H-M   'P 1'
#
loop_
_entity.id
_entity.type
_entity.pdbx_description
1 polymer ?
#
loop_
_entity_poly.entity_id
_entity_poly.type
_entity_poly.pdbx_seq_one_letter_code
_entity_poly.pdbx_strand_id
1 'polypeptide(L)'
;MKALQGILLGLLISACLSSYSIAENNSEDETGGIQPLLDTLNIDIKTLKLLNEHLVSIDKANHRALIFRRDERSFHLLADFDFLVTELANLPEESPFKGETEAILKKLGAGIGEAVLTRITEIQQRAVDANEGLDKLSGSSLVAQQAYINSLESIHVRYYEALANHLDSRKTLGLASDNLLQELSPNLYLYAEVIMGRIEESNATLNEVQSRAESDSANADISATLKDISANHALSLNRLESIILVLDRFELDSSHYKAIMLTQSSSISVSFFSMKAIVSVLKDSLASLKSVLAENGPDMFFRLLLFIGVLLLFRTFSRITKRVVRTGCDRSSLGLSELLKDILVSTSGGFIMVIGLLMALSQLGISLAPMLAGLGVAGFVIGFALQDTLGNFAAGA
;
A
#
# COMPACT_ATOMS: atom_id res chain seq x y z
N MET A 1 19.00 -14.33 19.88
CA MET A 1 19.57 -13.89 18.59
C MET A 1 20.53 -14.87 17.91
N LYS A 2 21.33 -15.71 18.61
CA LYS A 2 22.23 -16.69 17.96
C LYS A 2 21.55 -17.95 17.37
N ALA A 3 20.26 -18.16 17.62
CA ALA A 3 19.54 -19.36 17.16
C ALA A 3 18.81 -19.20 15.81
N LEU A 4 18.51 -17.96 15.37
CA LEU A 4 17.81 -17.72 14.10
C LEU A 4 18.73 -17.72 12.86
N GLN A 5 20.03 -17.47 13.03
CA GLN A 5 20.98 -17.50 11.91
C GLN A 5 21.20 -18.91 11.34
N GLY A 6 20.90 -19.97 12.12
CA GLY A 6 21.06 -21.36 11.69
C GLY A 6 19.91 -21.90 10.84
N ILE A 7 18.71 -21.34 10.95
CA ILE A 7 17.50 -21.86 10.27
C ILE A 7 17.49 -21.41 8.79
N LEU A 8 17.95 -20.18 8.51
CA LEU A 8 18.07 -19.68 7.13
C LEU A 8 19.15 -20.42 6.32
N LEU A 9 20.16 -20.98 7.01
CA LEU A 9 21.27 -21.70 6.38
C LEU A 9 20.89 -23.15 6.01
N GLY A 10 19.91 -23.75 6.70
CA GLY A 10 19.56 -25.16 6.56
C GLY A 10 18.59 -25.50 5.43
N LEU A 11 17.70 -24.58 5.06
CA LEU A 11 16.63 -24.87 4.09
C LEU A 11 17.06 -24.78 2.61
N LEU A 12 18.19 -24.14 2.32
CA LEU A 12 18.72 -24.03 0.96
C LEU A 12 19.53 -25.25 0.48
N ILE A 13 19.93 -26.17 1.37
CA ILE A 13 21.08 -27.05 1.08
C ILE A 13 20.74 -28.39 0.40
N SER A 14 19.50 -28.90 0.39
CA SER A 14 19.29 -30.30 -0.06
C SER A 14 18.89 -30.55 -1.54
N ALA A 15 18.97 -29.59 -2.46
CA ALA A 15 18.61 -29.89 -3.87
C ALA A 15 19.39 -29.00 -4.85
N CYS A 16 20.65 -29.36 -5.14
CA CYS A 16 21.39 -28.92 -6.33
C CYS A 16 22.73 -29.66 -6.41
N LEU A 17 22.70 -30.99 -6.37
CA LEU A 17 23.84 -31.83 -6.74
C LEU A 17 23.32 -33.06 -7.50
N SER A 18 22.80 -32.82 -8.70
CA SER A 18 22.83 -33.81 -9.77
C SER A 18 23.38 -33.11 -11.00
N SER A 19 24.66 -33.35 -11.25
CA SER A 19 25.36 -33.02 -12.49
C SER A 19 24.56 -33.55 -13.68
N TYR A 20 24.02 -32.68 -14.53
CA TYR A 20 23.44 -33.10 -15.80
C TYR A 20 24.53 -33.21 -16.86
N SER A 21 24.69 -34.40 -17.41
CA SER A 21 25.47 -34.63 -18.62
C SER A 21 24.74 -34.00 -19.80
N ILE A 22 25.44 -33.13 -20.54
CA ILE A 22 24.99 -32.58 -21.81
C ILE A 22 24.86 -33.74 -22.80
N ALA A 23 23.63 -34.10 -23.17
CA ALA A 23 23.36 -34.82 -24.40
C ALA A 23 23.01 -33.74 -25.44
N GLU A 24 23.89 -33.58 -26.44
CA GLU A 24 23.61 -32.80 -27.64
C GLU A 24 22.33 -33.33 -28.31
N ASN A 25 21.24 -32.57 -28.23
CA ASN A 25 20.22 -32.65 -29.26
C ASN A 25 19.54 -31.29 -29.42
N ASN A 26 19.49 -30.85 -30.67
CA ASN A 26 19.14 -29.50 -31.11
C ASN A 26 17.67 -29.15 -30.79
N SER A 27 17.46 -28.25 -29.83
CA SER A 27 16.26 -27.41 -29.68
C SER A 27 16.63 -26.07 -29.02
N GLU A 28 17.32 -25.23 -29.79
CA GLU A 28 17.93 -23.96 -29.33
C GLU A 28 16.96 -22.81 -28.97
N ASP A 29 15.62 -22.99 -28.99
CA ASP A 29 14.70 -21.85 -28.81
C ASP A 29 13.77 -21.92 -27.58
N GLU A 30 13.67 -23.04 -26.87
CA GLU A 30 12.78 -23.15 -25.68
C GLU A 30 13.51 -23.45 -24.36
N THR A 31 14.79 -23.83 -24.43
CA THR A 31 15.64 -24.20 -23.29
C THR A 31 16.54 -23.06 -22.79
N GLY A 32 16.87 -22.09 -23.65
CA GLY A 32 18.00 -21.18 -23.43
C GLY A 32 17.81 -20.06 -22.40
N GLY A 33 16.57 -19.70 -22.05
CA GLY A 33 16.28 -18.53 -21.22
C GLY A 33 16.42 -18.75 -19.71
N ILE A 34 15.87 -19.85 -19.17
CA ILE A 34 15.68 -20.01 -17.72
C ILE A 34 16.92 -20.55 -17.01
N GLN A 35 17.66 -21.48 -17.63
CA GLN A 35 18.83 -22.08 -16.99
C GLN A 35 19.91 -21.04 -16.64
N PRO A 36 20.28 -20.10 -17.54
CA PRO A 36 21.23 -19.04 -17.19
C PRO A 36 20.74 -18.15 -16.03
N LEU A 37 19.43 -17.92 -15.93
CA LEU A 37 18.84 -17.15 -14.83
C LEU A 37 18.94 -17.90 -13.50
N LEU A 38 18.67 -19.21 -13.49
CA LEU A 38 18.87 -20.08 -12.32
C LEU A 38 20.34 -20.12 -11.88
N ASP A 39 21.26 -20.19 -12.84
CA ASP A 39 22.69 -20.19 -12.56
C ASP A 39 23.14 -18.86 -11.94
N THR A 40 22.64 -17.74 -12.48
CA THR A 40 22.87 -16.39 -11.94
C THR A 40 22.34 -16.27 -10.51
N LEU A 41 21.10 -16.69 -10.28
CA LEU A 41 20.47 -16.70 -8.97
C LEU A 41 21.30 -17.50 -7.95
N ASN A 42 21.77 -18.68 -8.34
CA ASN A 42 22.61 -19.53 -7.49
C ASN A 42 23.97 -18.89 -7.17
N ILE A 43 24.59 -18.18 -8.11
CA ILE A 43 25.83 -17.44 -7.89
C ILE A 43 25.61 -16.30 -6.89
N ASP A 44 24.53 -15.55 -7.02
CA ASP A 44 24.23 -14.44 -6.12
C ASP A 44 23.84 -14.92 -4.72
N ILE A 45 23.14 -16.05 -4.57
CA ILE A 45 22.89 -16.70 -3.27
C ILE A 45 24.21 -17.06 -2.59
N LYS A 46 25.14 -17.70 -3.31
CA LYS A 46 26.46 -18.07 -2.78
C LYS A 46 27.26 -16.82 -2.37
N THR A 47 27.21 -15.78 -3.19
CA THR A 47 27.89 -14.51 -2.92
C THR A 47 27.34 -13.86 -1.66
N LEU A 48 26.03 -13.75 -1.51
CA LEU A 48 25.40 -13.19 -0.32
C LEU A 48 25.69 -13.99 0.94
N LYS A 49 25.72 -15.33 0.83
CA LYS A 49 26.14 -16.19 1.94
C LYS A 49 27.56 -15.87 2.39
N LEU A 50 28.51 -15.77 1.44
CA LEU A 50 29.89 -15.41 1.75
C LEU A 50 29.96 -14.04 2.42
N LEU A 51 29.24 -13.04 1.93
CA LEU A 51 29.19 -11.70 2.55
C LEU A 51 28.67 -11.77 4.00
N ASN A 52 27.61 -12.53 4.25
CA ASN A 52 27.05 -12.71 5.60
C ASN A 52 28.02 -13.39 6.56
N GLU A 53 28.77 -14.39 6.11
CA GLU A 53 29.78 -15.08 6.92
C GLU A 53 30.91 -14.11 7.32
N HIS A 54 31.39 -13.29 6.38
CA HIS A 54 32.46 -12.32 6.64
C HIS A 54 32.02 -11.14 7.50
N LEU A 55 30.73 -10.80 7.52
CA LEU A 55 30.21 -9.71 8.35
C LEU A 55 30.45 -9.92 9.85
N VAL A 56 30.56 -11.18 10.31
CA VAL A 56 30.78 -11.52 11.71
C VAL A 56 32.22 -11.20 12.17
N SER A 57 33.19 -11.31 11.27
CA SER A 57 34.62 -11.19 11.59
C SER A 57 35.31 -9.97 11.00
N ILE A 58 34.63 -9.21 10.13
CA ILE A 58 35.20 -8.03 9.49
C ILE A 58 35.46 -6.91 10.52
N ASP A 59 36.51 -6.15 10.30
CA ASP A 59 36.85 -5.02 11.16
C ASP A 59 35.79 -3.90 11.10
N LYS A 60 35.74 -3.08 12.14
CA LYS A 60 34.75 -2.00 12.29
C LYS A 60 34.79 -0.97 11.16
N ALA A 61 35.96 -0.72 10.56
CA ALA A 61 36.10 0.29 9.51
C ALA A 61 35.44 -0.17 8.21
N ASN A 62 35.57 -1.46 7.87
CA ASN A 62 34.97 -2.03 6.67
C ASN A 62 33.55 -2.57 6.87
N HIS A 63 33.13 -2.81 8.11
CA HIS A 63 31.82 -3.39 8.43
C HIS A 63 30.65 -2.63 7.79
N ARG A 64 30.64 -1.29 7.87
CA ARG A 64 29.58 -0.46 7.28
C ARG A 64 29.50 -0.61 5.76
N ALA A 65 30.64 -0.60 5.08
CA ALA A 65 30.71 -0.74 3.63
C ALA A 65 30.26 -2.15 3.18
N LEU A 66 30.65 -3.19 3.91
CA LEU A 66 30.26 -4.56 3.59
C LEU A 66 28.76 -4.79 3.78
N ILE A 67 28.16 -4.25 4.84
CA ILE A 67 26.70 -4.33 5.03
C ILE A 67 25.97 -3.60 3.90
N PHE A 68 26.40 -2.39 3.55
CA PHE A 68 25.78 -1.65 2.44
C PHE A 68 25.85 -2.45 1.13
N ARG A 69 27.01 -3.08 0.85
CA ARG A 69 27.16 -3.91 -0.34
C ARG A 69 26.29 -5.17 -0.29
N ARG A 70 26.11 -5.77 0.88
CA ARG A 70 25.19 -6.88 1.10
C ARG A 70 23.75 -6.46 0.81
N ASP A 71 23.32 -5.28 1.23
CA ASP A 71 21.96 -4.80 0.96
C ASP A 71 21.72 -4.64 -0.55
N GLU A 72 22.62 -4.00 -1.29
CA GLU A 72 22.50 -3.89 -2.75
C GLU A 72 22.46 -5.26 -3.45
N ARG A 73 23.33 -6.19 -3.03
CA ARG A 73 23.32 -7.56 -3.57
C ARG A 73 22.03 -8.31 -3.23
N SER A 74 21.41 -8.02 -2.09
CA SER A 74 20.13 -8.62 -1.70
C SER A 74 19.01 -8.14 -2.62
N PHE A 75 18.97 -6.85 -2.96
CA PHE A 75 17.99 -6.32 -3.90
C PHE A 75 18.14 -6.89 -5.30
N HIS A 76 19.38 -7.07 -5.79
CA HIS A 76 19.62 -7.75 -7.06
C HIS A 76 19.10 -9.19 -7.04
N LEU A 77 19.45 -9.97 -6.01
CA LEU A 77 18.98 -11.34 -5.88
C LEU A 77 17.44 -11.44 -5.84
N LEU A 78 16.77 -10.54 -5.11
CA LEU A 78 15.32 -10.51 -5.01
C LEU A 78 14.67 -10.19 -6.37
N ALA A 79 15.21 -9.19 -7.08
CA ALA A 79 14.73 -8.85 -8.41
C ALA A 79 14.91 -9.99 -9.42
N ASP A 80 16.06 -10.68 -9.39
CA ASP A 80 16.32 -11.83 -10.25
C ASP A 80 15.39 -13.00 -9.92
N PHE A 81 15.09 -13.22 -8.63
CA PHE A 81 14.10 -14.21 -8.20
C PHE A 81 12.70 -13.89 -8.73
N ASP A 82 12.23 -12.65 -8.55
CA ASP A 82 10.91 -12.21 -9.00
C ASP A 82 10.78 -12.28 -10.53
N PHE A 83 11.84 -11.92 -11.25
CA PHE A 83 11.91 -12.07 -12.70
C PHE A 83 11.80 -13.54 -13.12
N LEU A 84 12.52 -14.44 -12.45
CA LEU A 84 12.47 -15.88 -12.76
C LEU A 84 11.09 -16.48 -12.50
N VAL A 85 10.40 -16.04 -11.44
CA VAL A 85 9.01 -16.45 -11.17
C VAL A 85 8.06 -15.97 -12.26
N THR A 86 8.27 -14.76 -12.78
CA THR A 86 7.50 -14.21 -13.90
C THR A 86 7.73 -15.01 -15.19
N GLU A 87 8.99 -15.30 -15.53
CA GLU A 87 9.35 -16.11 -16.69
C GLU A 87 8.78 -17.53 -16.59
N LEU A 88 8.84 -18.14 -15.39
CA LEU A 88 8.24 -19.44 -15.13
C LEU A 88 6.72 -19.45 -15.37
N ALA A 89 6.02 -18.41 -14.94
CA ALA A 89 4.57 -18.28 -15.13
C ALA A 89 4.18 -18.20 -16.61
N ASN A 90 5.05 -17.62 -17.44
CA ASN A 90 4.84 -17.45 -18.88
C ASN A 90 5.21 -18.70 -19.70
N LEU A 91 5.82 -19.73 -19.10
CA LEU A 91 6.15 -20.97 -19.81
C LEU A 91 4.91 -21.78 -20.22
N PRO A 92 4.92 -22.41 -21.41
CA PRO A 92 3.91 -23.39 -21.81
C PRO A 92 3.77 -24.51 -20.76
N GLU A 93 2.55 -25.01 -20.53
CA GLU A 93 2.30 -26.09 -19.54
C GLU A 93 3.06 -27.37 -19.86
N GLU A 94 3.33 -27.65 -21.14
CA GLU A 94 4.07 -28.84 -21.60
C GLU A 94 5.59 -28.69 -21.48
N SER A 95 6.10 -27.54 -21.01
CA SER A 95 7.54 -27.31 -20.89
C SER A 95 8.17 -28.29 -19.87
N PRO A 96 9.17 -29.09 -20.28
CA PRO A 96 9.78 -30.09 -19.40
C PRO A 96 10.54 -29.47 -18.21
N PHE A 97 10.86 -28.17 -18.27
CA PHE A 97 11.59 -27.44 -17.22
C PHE A 97 10.68 -26.77 -16.19
N LYS A 98 9.38 -26.66 -16.47
CA LYS A 98 8.43 -25.93 -15.63
C LYS A 98 8.34 -26.52 -14.22
N GLY A 99 8.13 -27.83 -14.12
CA GLY A 99 7.98 -28.51 -12.82
C GLY A 99 9.23 -28.47 -11.94
N GLU A 100 10.42 -28.72 -12.50
CA GLU A 100 11.68 -28.68 -11.74
C GLU A 100 12.02 -27.26 -11.28
N THR A 101 11.90 -26.29 -12.18
CA THR A 101 12.15 -24.86 -11.87
C THR A 101 11.17 -24.36 -10.81
N GLU A 102 9.88 -24.72 -10.91
CA GLU A 102 8.87 -24.37 -9.92
C GLU A 102 9.19 -24.94 -8.54
N ALA A 103 9.65 -26.20 -8.47
CA ALA A 103 10.04 -26.83 -7.20
C ALA A 103 11.25 -26.11 -6.56
N ILE A 104 12.24 -25.72 -7.36
CA ILE A 104 13.38 -24.92 -6.91
C ILE A 104 12.91 -23.56 -6.38
N LEU A 105 12.12 -22.82 -7.16
CA LEU A 105 11.63 -21.50 -6.78
C LEU A 105 10.72 -21.53 -5.55
N LYS A 106 9.86 -22.56 -5.40
CA LYS A 106 9.04 -22.75 -4.19
C LYS A 106 9.91 -22.92 -2.96
N LYS A 107 10.96 -23.74 -3.05
CA LYS A 107 11.89 -23.99 -1.94
C LYS A 107 12.67 -22.72 -1.56
N LEU A 108 13.19 -22.00 -2.55
CA LEU A 108 13.89 -20.73 -2.34
C LEU A 108 12.94 -19.68 -1.74
N GLY A 109 11.78 -19.49 -2.38
CA GLY A 109 10.80 -18.47 -2.03
C GLY A 109 10.18 -18.63 -0.64
N ALA A 110 10.13 -19.86 -0.11
CA ALA A 110 9.63 -20.13 1.23
C ALA A 110 10.39 -19.32 2.30
N GLY A 111 11.73 -19.26 2.23
CA GLY A 111 12.59 -18.60 3.22
C GLY A 111 12.91 -17.13 2.96
N ILE A 112 12.66 -16.62 1.74
CA ILE A 112 12.97 -15.23 1.37
C ILE A 112 12.19 -14.23 2.24
N GLY A 113 10.92 -14.49 2.54
CA GLY A 113 10.07 -13.57 3.29
C GLY A 113 10.61 -13.26 4.70
N GLU A 114 10.95 -14.30 5.46
CA GLU A 114 11.54 -14.17 6.80
C GLU A 114 12.91 -13.47 6.76
N ALA A 115 13.71 -13.75 5.71
CA ALA A 115 14.99 -13.09 5.50
C ALA A 115 14.81 -11.58 5.30
N VAL A 116 13.84 -11.17 4.45
CA VAL A 116 13.56 -9.76 4.19
C VAL A 116 13.01 -9.06 5.44
N LEU A 117 12.10 -9.68 6.19
CA LEU A 117 11.62 -9.14 7.48
C LEU A 117 12.76 -8.91 8.48
N THR A 118 13.69 -9.85 8.56
CA THR A 118 14.91 -9.69 9.36
C THR A 118 15.74 -8.49 8.88
N ARG A 119 15.88 -8.29 7.56
CA ARG A 119 16.60 -7.13 7.00
C ARG A 119 15.91 -5.80 7.27
N ILE A 120 14.58 -5.74 7.20
CA ILE A 120 13.77 -4.57 7.58
C ILE A 120 14.08 -4.17 9.03
N THR A 121 14.12 -5.15 9.94
CA THR A 121 14.44 -4.89 11.35
C THR A 121 15.90 -4.45 11.53
N GLU A 122 16.85 -5.09 10.84
CA GLU A 122 18.27 -4.72 10.88
C GLU A 122 18.53 -3.30 10.36
N ILE A 123 17.90 -2.89 9.25
CA ILE A 123 18.09 -1.55 8.69
C ILE A 123 17.46 -0.47 9.57
N GLN A 124 16.31 -0.75 10.16
CA GLN A 124 15.70 0.14 11.16
C GLN A 124 16.65 0.35 12.35
N GLN A 125 17.22 -0.73 12.90
CA GLN A 125 18.17 -0.61 14.00
C GLN A 125 19.42 0.20 13.60
N ARG A 126 19.96 -0.03 12.40
CA ARG A 126 21.10 0.75 11.90
C ARG A 126 20.78 2.24 11.76
N ALA A 127 19.55 2.59 11.39
CA ALA A 127 19.11 3.98 11.33
C ALA A 127 19.02 4.58 12.75
N VAL A 128 18.52 3.83 13.73
CA VAL A 128 18.51 4.23 15.15
C VAL A 128 19.95 4.45 15.66
N ASP A 129 20.83 3.48 15.47
CA ASP A 129 22.24 3.57 15.90
C ASP A 129 22.96 4.73 15.21
N ALA A 130 22.60 5.04 13.95
CA ALA A 130 23.16 6.17 13.22
C ALA A 130 22.67 7.53 13.73
N ASN A 131 21.52 7.58 14.41
CA ASN A 131 21.03 8.79 15.07
C ASN A 131 21.69 9.05 16.44
N GLU A 132 22.33 8.05 17.06
CA GLU A 132 22.99 8.23 18.35
C GLU A 132 24.14 9.24 18.25
N GLY A 133 24.08 10.28 19.11
CA GLY A 133 25.12 11.32 19.15
C GLY A 133 25.06 12.34 18.01
N LEU A 134 23.96 12.36 17.23
CA LEU A 134 23.75 13.36 16.17
C LEU A 134 23.79 14.79 16.71
N ASP A 135 23.31 14.99 17.95
CA ASP A 135 23.33 16.24 18.72
C ASP A 135 24.74 16.79 18.99
N LYS A 136 25.76 15.93 18.91
CA LYS A 136 27.16 16.28 19.14
C LYS A 136 27.90 16.66 17.86
N LEU A 137 27.28 16.47 16.70
CA LEU A 137 27.88 16.77 15.40
C LEU A 137 27.50 18.18 14.95
N SER A 138 28.37 18.81 14.16
CA SER A 138 28.12 20.11 13.54
C SER A 138 28.79 20.21 12.18
N GLY A 139 28.41 21.23 11.40
CA GLY A 139 28.97 21.50 10.08
C GLY A 139 28.87 20.31 9.13
N SER A 140 29.94 20.03 8.39
CA SER A 140 29.97 18.97 7.37
C SER A 140 29.78 17.57 7.93
N SER A 141 30.20 17.31 9.18
CA SER A 141 30.07 15.98 9.80
C SER A 141 28.60 15.65 10.11
N LEU A 142 27.83 16.65 10.55
CA LEU A 142 26.39 16.50 10.76
C LEU A 142 25.67 16.20 9.44
N VAL A 143 25.97 16.98 8.40
CA VAL A 143 25.39 16.81 7.05
C VAL A 143 25.70 15.42 6.49
N ALA A 144 26.94 14.95 6.61
CA ALA A 144 27.33 13.62 6.14
C ALA A 144 26.60 12.50 6.91
N GLN A 145 26.45 12.65 8.23
CA GLN A 145 25.75 11.66 9.05
C GLN A 145 24.24 11.63 8.74
N GLN A 146 23.59 12.79 8.55
CA GLN A 146 22.19 12.88 8.12
C GLN A 146 21.97 12.27 6.73
N ALA A 147 22.87 12.53 5.78
CA ALA A 147 22.83 11.91 4.46
C ALA A 147 22.94 10.37 4.55
N TYR A 148 23.81 9.86 5.42
CA TYR A 148 23.91 8.42 5.68
C TYR A 148 22.63 7.83 6.26
N ILE A 149 22.04 8.46 7.29
CA ILE A 149 20.74 8.07 7.86
C ILE A 149 19.66 8.05 6.78
N ASN A 150 19.61 9.10 5.94
CA ASN A 150 18.65 9.18 4.85
C ASN A 150 18.82 8.07 3.81
N SER A 151 20.05 7.62 3.57
CA SER A 151 20.33 6.44 2.73
C SER A 151 19.81 5.15 3.37
N LEU A 152 19.96 4.98 4.69
CA LEU A 152 19.44 3.80 5.39
C LEU A 152 17.91 3.73 5.33
N GLU A 153 17.24 4.86 5.51
CA GLU A 153 15.78 4.96 5.38
C GLU A 153 15.30 4.68 3.95
N SER A 154 16.08 5.06 2.92
CA SER A 154 15.79 4.67 1.54
C SER A 154 15.93 3.16 1.32
N ILE A 155 16.95 2.53 1.90
CA ILE A 155 17.11 1.06 1.88
C ILE A 155 15.94 0.39 2.63
N HIS A 156 15.48 0.97 3.73
CA HIS A 156 14.34 0.46 4.48
C HIS A 156 13.06 0.39 3.64
N VAL A 157 12.73 1.48 2.93
CA VAL A 157 11.61 1.51 1.98
C VAL A 157 11.78 0.46 0.87
N ARG A 158 12.98 0.35 0.27
CA ARG A 158 13.24 -0.65 -0.78
C ARG A 158 13.02 -2.09 -0.32
N TYR A 159 13.28 -2.41 0.96
CA TYR A 159 12.98 -3.75 1.49
C TYR A 159 11.48 -3.99 1.66
N TYR A 160 10.68 -2.98 2.00
CA TYR A 160 9.22 -3.10 1.96
C TYR A 160 8.70 -3.32 0.54
N GLU A 161 9.21 -2.57 -0.44
CA GLU A 161 8.88 -2.76 -1.86
C GLU A 161 9.27 -4.15 -2.36
N ALA A 162 10.47 -4.63 -2.01
CA ALA A 162 10.94 -5.95 -2.39
C ALA A 162 10.12 -7.07 -1.71
N LEU A 163 9.69 -6.88 -0.46
CA LEU A 163 8.79 -7.83 0.19
C LEU A 163 7.43 -7.87 -0.52
N ALA A 164 6.93 -6.72 -0.99
CA ALA A 164 5.70 -6.67 -1.76
C ALA A 164 5.79 -7.43 -3.08
N ASN A 165 6.89 -7.26 -3.83
CA ASN A 165 7.15 -8.05 -5.04
C ASN A 165 7.25 -9.55 -4.72
N HIS A 166 7.94 -9.88 -3.62
CA HIS A 166 8.06 -11.27 -3.20
C HIS A 166 6.71 -11.89 -2.85
N LEU A 167 5.75 -11.15 -2.28
CA LEU A 167 4.41 -11.68 -2.02
C LEU A 167 3.65 -12.01 -3.32
N ASP A 168 3.83 -11.23 -4.39
CA ASP A 168 3.26 -11.55 -5.70
C ASP A 168 3.93 -12.80 -6.30
N SER A 169 5.25 -12.92 -6.15
CA SER A 169 5.99 -14.12 -6.53
C SER A 169 5.51 -15.35 -5.75
N ARG A 170 5.27 -15.22 -4.44
CA ARG A 170 4.70 -16.29 -3.61
C ARG A 170 3.30 -16.69 -4.07
N LYS A 171 2.44 -15.72 -4.40
CA LYS A 171 1.09 -15.98 -4.92
C LYS A 171 1.15 -16.77 -6.23
N THR A 172 2.04 -16.38 -7.14
CA THR A 172 2.30 -17.07 -8.41
C THR A 172 2.78 -18.51 -8.19
N LEU A 173 3.64 -18.72 -7.18
CA LEU A 173 4.12 -20.04 -6.78
C LEU A 173 3.13 -20.81 -5.87
N GLY A 174 1.94 -20.29 -5.56
CA GLY A 174 0.99 -20.94 -4.65
C GLY A 174 1.50 -21.12 -3.21
N LEU A 175 2.39 -20.25 -2.74
CA LEU A 175 2.91 -20.23 -1.37
C LEU A 175 2.02 -19.36 -0.46
N ALA A 176 1.70 -19.85 0.74
CA ALA A 176 0.91 -19.10 1.73
C ALA A 176 1.67 -17.87 2.26
N SER A 177 1.00 -16.74 2.46
CA SER A 177 1.65 -15.49 2.90
C SER A 177 1.04 -14.89 4.18
N ASP A 178 0.08 -15.58 4.81
CA ASP A 178 -0.69 -15.06 5.94
C ASP A 178 0.19 -14.67 7.13
N ASN A 179 1.14 -15.54 7.51
CA ASN A 179 2.06 -15.26 8.62
C ASN A 179 2.97 -14.06 8.33
N LEU A 180 3.46 -13.94 7.08
CA LEU A 180 4.31 -12.81 6.67
C LEU A 180 3.52 -11.50 6.74
N LEU A 181 2.28 -11.50 6.24
CA LEU A 181 1.40 -10.33 6.31
C LEU A 181 1.06 -9.96 7.75
N GLN A 182 0.83 -10.93 8.63
CA GLN A 182 0.54 -10.71 10.04
C GLN A 182 1.71 -10.03 10.77
N GLU A 183 2.95 -10.44 10.49
CA GLU A 183 4.16 -9.83 11.06
C GLU A 183 4.49 -8.47 10.44
N LEU A 184 4.26 -8.33 9.13
CA LEU A 184 4.60 -7.14 8.37
C LEU A 184 3.67 -5.96 8.66
N SER A 185 2.36 -6.22 8.70
CA SER A 185 1.34 -5.15 8.68
C SER A 185 1.53 -4.14 9.82
N PRO A 186 1.71 -4.55 11.11
CA PRO A 186 1.89 -3.59 12.19
C PRO A 186 3.15 -2.72 12.03
N ASN A 187 4.25 -3.31 11.54
CA ASN A 187 5.51 -2.61 11.32
C ASN A 187 5.41 -1.61 10.17
N LEU A 188 4.75 -1.99 9.08
CA LEU A 188 4.51 -1.13 7.93
C LEU A 188 3.62 0.07 8.30
N TYR A 189 2.53 -0.16 9.05
CA TYR A 189 1.68 0.92 9.56
C TYR A 189 2.44 1.85 10.49
N LEU A 190 3.19 1.30 11.46
CA LEU A 190 3.98 2.13 12.36
C LEU A 190 5.01 2.97 11.59
N TYR A 191 5.63 2.40 10.56
CA TYR A 191 6.57 3.14 9.72
C TYR A 191 5.88 4.26 8.92
N ALA A 192 4.69 4.00 8.38
CA ALA A 192 3.88 5.02 7.71
C ALA A 192 3.51 6.17 8.65
N GLU A 193 3.07 5.87 9.89
CA GLU A 193 2.78 6.85 10.94
C GLU A 193 4.01 7.69 11.31
N VAL A 194 5.20 7.08 11.40
CA VAL A 194 6.45 7.82 11.67
C VAL A 194 6.79 8.76 10.52
N ILE A 195 6.67 8.33 9.26
CA ILE A 195 6.91 9.21 8.11
C ILE A 195 5.89 10.35 8.09
N MET A 196 4.63 10.04 8.38
CA MET A 196 3.53 11.00 8.45
C MET A 196 3.80 12.07 9.51
N GLY A 197 4.19 11.68 10.73
CA GLY A 197 4.59 12.62 11.78
C GLY A 197 5.78 13.50 11.39
N ARG A 198 6.80 12.96 10.70
CA ARG A 198 7.94 13.73 10.17
C ARG A 198 7.50 14.76 9.11
N ILE A 199 6.53 14.42 8.27
CA ILE A 199 5.95 15.32 7.27
C ILE A 199 5.23 16.49 7.96
N GLU A 200 4.39 16.23 8.97
CA GLU A 200 3.69 17.28 9.72
C GLU A 200 4.65 18.18 10.49
N GLU A 201 5.64 17.59 11.18
CA GLU A 201 6.66 18.32 11.93
C GLU A 201 7.47 19.25 11.01
N SER A 202 7.95 18.72 9.89
CA SER A 202 8.73 19.52 8.93
C SER A 202 7.89 20.61 8.27
N ASN A 203 6.60 20.35 7.97
CA ASN A 203 5.70 21.39 7.45
C ASN A 203 5.46 22.50 8.49
N ALA A 204 5.20 22.15 9.76
CA ALA A 204 5.05 23.12 10.83
C ALA A 204 6.32 23.98 11.02
N THR A 205 7.49 23.35 10.94
CA THR A 205 8.78 24.02 11.05
C THR A 205 9.06 24.92 9.85
N LEU A 206 8.73 24.48 8.62
CA LEU A 206 8.84 25.31 7.42
C LEU A 206 8.04 26.60 7.56
N ASN A 207 6.79 26.52 8.02
CA ASN A 207 5.93 27.69 8.21
C ASN A 207 6.53 28.69 9.21
N GLU A 208 7.07 28.21 10.33
CA GLU A 208 7.69 29.06 11.35
C GLU A 208 8.99 29.71 10.84
N VAL A 209 9.86 28.95 10.17
CA VAL A 209 11.11 29.49 9.62
C VAL A 209 10.83 30.46 8.47
N GLN A 210 9.80 30.21 7.66
CA GLN A 210 9.38 31.11 6.58
C GLN A 210 8.84 32.44 7.12
N SER A 211 8.04 32.41 8.19
CA SER A 211 7.59 33.62 8.91
C SER A 211 8.79 34.47 9.40
N ARG A 212 9.85 33.82 9.89
CA ARG A 212 11.09 34.52 10.29
C ARG A 212 11.82 35.12 9.09
N ALA A 213 11.85 34.42 7.96
CA ALA A 213 12.45 34.91 6.71
C ALA A 213 11.76 36.18 6.18
N GLU A 214 10.45 36.34 6.42
CA GLU A 214 9.73 37.58 6.08
C GLU A 214 10.23 38.78 6.88
N SER A 215 10.69 38.55 8.11
CA SER A 215 11.22 39.60 9.00
C SER A 215 12.72 39.88 8.80
N ASP A 216 13.50 38.88 8.41
CA ASP A 216 14.96 38.97 8.22
C ASP A 216 15.42 38.20 6.97
N SER A 217 15.00 38.69 5.80
CA SER A 217 15.21 38.02 4.50
C SER A 217 16.67 37.91 4.05
N ALA A 218 17.59 38.68 4.64
CA ALA A 218 19.01 38.66 4.32
C ALA A 218 19.81 37.62 5.14
N ASN A 219 19.16 36.95 6.09
CA ASN A 219 19.81 36.01 6.99
C ASN A 219 20.17 34.70 6.27
N ALA A 220 21.47 34.47 6.12
CA ALA A 220 22.00 33.28 5.46
C ALA A 220 21.64 31.98 6.20
N ASP A 221 21.57 32.00 7.53
CA ASP A 221 21.26 30.82 8.34
C ASP A 221 19.79 30.43 8.20
N ILE A 222 18.87 31.40 8.14
CA ILE A 222 17.44 31.16 7.87
C ILE A 222 17.28 30.52 6.48
N SER A 223 17.96 31.08 5.47
CA SER A 223 17.90 30.56 4.10
C SER A 223 18.46 29.14 3.98
N ALA A 224 19.58 28.86 4.66
CA ALA A 224 20.17 27.52 4.70
C ALA A 224 19.24 26.51 5.41
N THR A 225 18.63 26.93 6.53
CA THR A 225 17.68 26.11 7.30
C THR A 225 16.43 25.78 6.47
N LEU A 226 15.84 26.76 5.77
CA LEU A 226 14.71 26.51 4.87
C LEU A 226 15.04 25.47 3.81
N LYS A 227 16.22 25.56 3.20
CA LYS A 227 16.67 24.62 2.18
C LYS A 227 16.82 23.20 2.73
N ASP A 228 17.42 23.06 3.92
CA ASP A 228 17.63 21.76 4.55
C ASP A 228 16.30 21.10 4.94
N ILE A 229 15.41 21.83 5.62
CA ILE A 229 14.10 21.30 6.02
C ILE A 229 13.26 20.97 4.79
N SER A 230 13.26 21.81 3.75
CA SER A 230 12.53 21.55 2.51
C SER A 230 13.02 20.28 1.81
N ALA A 231 14.34 20.05 1.77
CA ALA A 231 14.90 18.82 1.21
C ALA A 231 14.48 17.58 2.02
N ASN A 232 14.54 17.64 3.35
CA ASN A 232 14.13 16.54 4.22
C ASN A 232 12.61 16.27 4.18
N HIS A 233 11.79 17.32 4.05
CA HIS A 233 10.35 17.22 3.85
C HIS A 233 10.03 16.50 2.54
N ALA A 234 10.68 16.90 1.43
CA ALA A 234 10.52 16.24 0.14
C ALA A 234 10.94 14.76 0.17
N LEU A 235 12.03 14.42 0.86
CA LEU A 235 12.42 13.02 1.07
C LEU A 235 11.35 12.22 1.83
N SER A 236 10.74 12.82 2.85
CA SER A 236 9.69 12.16 3.64
C SER A 236 8.42 11.94 2.82
N LEU A 237 8.01 12.91 2.00
CA LEU A 237 6.90 12.76 1.05
C LEU A 237 7.13 11.60 0.06
N ASN A 238 8.32 11.52 -0.54
CA ASN A 238 8.68 10.42 -1.45
C ASN A 238 8.62 9.06 -0.75
N ARG A 239 9.09 8.98 0.49
CA ARG A 239 9.04 7.72 1.27
C ARG A 239 7.59 7.32 1.57
N LEU A 240 6.75 8.29 1.96
CA LEU A 240 5.33 8.02 2.21
C LEU A 240 4.63 7.52 0.95
N GLU A 241 4.96 8.09 -0.20
CA GLU A 241 4.42 7.64 -1.50
C GLU A 241 4.73 6.15 -1.75
N SER A 242 6.00 5.76 -1.67
CA SER A 242 6.40 4.35 -1.80
C SER A 242 5.68 3.44 -0.80
N ILE A 243 5.56 3.87 0.46
CA ILE A 243 4.88 3.07 1.49
C ILE A 243 3.37 2.97 1.25
N ILE A 244 2.72 4.01 0.73
CA ILE A 244 1.32 3.94 0.31
C ILE A 244 1.14 2.91 -0.81
N LEU A 245 2.03 2.86 -1.79
CA LEU A 245 1.98 1.86 -2.86
C LEU A 245 2.11 0.44 -2.30
N VAL A 246 2.95 0.24 -1.28
CA VAL A 246 3.10 -1.05 -0.58
C VAL A 246 1.83 -1.38 0.21
N LEU A 247 1.26 -0.43 0.97
CA LEU A 247 0.01 -0.62 1.70
C LEU A 247 -1.14 -1.01 0.77
N ASP A 248 -1.29 -0.32 -0.36
CA ASP A 248 -2.32 -0.60 -1.36
C ASP A 248 -2.20 -2.01 -1.94
N ARG A 249 -0.98 -2.44 -2.26
CA ARG A 249 -0.72 -3.80 -2.76
C ARG A 249 -1.07 -4.89 -1.75
N PHE A 250 -1.00 -4.57 -0.45
CA PHE A 250 -1.41 -5.47 0.62
C PHE A 250 -2.88 -5.32 1.01
N GLU A 251 -3.66 -4.54 0.25
CA GLU A 251 -5.06 -4.25 0.54
C GLU A 251 -5.26 -3.65 1.96
N LEU A 252 -4.22 -2.95 2.46
CA LEU A 252 -4.22 -2.25 3.73
C LEU A 252 -4.77 -0.82 3.54
N ASP A 253 -5.41 -0.27 4.57
CA ASP A 253 -6.00 1.07 4.48
C ASP A 253 -4.90 2.14 4.41
N SER A 254 -4.85 2.83 3.27
CA SER A 254 -3.93 3.94 3.02
C SER A 254 -4.64 5.29 2.84
N SER A 255 -5.97 5.31 3.02
CA SER A 255 -6.83 6.44 2.67
C SER A 255 -6.44 7.72 3.41
N HIS A 256 -6.08 7.60 4.69
CA HIS A 256 -5.63 8.71 5.52
C HIS A 256 -4.33 9.34 4.99
N TYR A 257 -3.32 8.52 4.67
CA TYR A 257 -2.04 9.00 4.15
C TYR A 257 -2.18 9.66 2.78
N LYS A 258 -3.00 9.09 1.89
CA LYS A 258 -3.32 9.68 0.58
C LYS A 258 -3.96 11.06 0.71
N ALA A 259 -4.92 11.21 1.62
CA ALA A 259 -5.58 12.49 1.86
C ALA A 259 -4.58 13.58 2.27
N ILE A 260 -3.61 13.22 3.11
CA ILE A 260 -2.62 14.17 3.62
C ILE A 260 -1.54 14.48 2.57
N MET A 261 -1.11 13.49 1.78
CA MET A 261 -0.24 13.77 0.63
C MET A 261 -0.86 14.79 -0.33
N LEU A 262 -2.19 14.73 -0.54
CA LEU A 262 -2.90 15.69 -1.39
C LEU A 262 -2.94 17.10 -0.80
N THR A 263 -3.05 17.25 0.52
CA THR A 263 -3.10 18.57 1.16
C THR A 263 -1.73 19.20 1.38
N GLN A 264 -0.68 18.39 1.53
CA GLN A 264 0.67 18.89 1.79
C GLN A 264 1.54 19.03 0.54
N SER A 265 1.19 18.39 -0.58
CA SER A 265 1.91 18.53 -1.86
C SER A 265 1.75 19.90 -2.54
N SER A 266 0.88 20.78 -2.04
CA SER A 266 0.60 22.07 -2.67
C SER A 266 1.66 23.17 -2.42
N SER A 267 2.60 22.99 -1.48
CA SER A 267 3.61 24.01 -1.17
C SER A 267 4.97 23.82 -1.88
N ILE A 268 5.18 22.71 -2.61
CA ILE A 268 6.42 22.43 -3.34
C ILE A 268 6.08 22.08 -4.80
N SER A 269 6.00 23.10 -5.66
CA SER A 269 5.65 22.94 -7.06
C SER A 269 6.83 22.42 -7.92
N VAL A 270 6.50 21.49 -8.82
CA VAL A 270 6.90 21.39 -10.26
C VAL A 270 7.59 20.08 -10.73
N SER A 271 8.24 19.24 -9.91
CA SER A 271 8.81 17.97 -10.45
C SER A 271 8.04 16.69 -10.11
N PHE A 272 7.06 16.77 -9.20
CA PHE A 272 6.57 15.62 -8.43
C PHE A 272 5.47 14.79 -9.10
N PHE A 273 4.91 15.25 -10.23
CA PHE A 273 4.04 14.44 -11.08
C PHE A 273 4.75 14.17 -12.40
N SER A 274 5.61 13.15 -12.43
CA SER A 274 6.06 12.65 -13.73
C SER A 274 4.85 12.06 -14.44
N MET A 275 4.43 12.73 -15.51
CA MET A 275 3.33 12.30 -16.37
C MET A 275 3.56 10.89 -16.97
N LYS A 276 4.71 10.27 -16.73
CA LYS A 276 5.04 8.90 -17.14
C LYS A 276 4.54 7.83 -16.16
N ALA A 277 4.61 8.05 -14.85
CA ALA A 277 4.13 7.07 -13.86
C ALA A 277 2.60 7.00 -13.85
N ILE A 278 1.94 8.16 -13.87
CA ILE A 278 0.48 8.25 -14.01
C ILE A 278 0.02 7.64 -15.33
N VAL A 279 0.74 7.87 -16.44
CA VAL A 279 0.37 7.29 -17.74
C VAL A 279 0.63 5.78 -17.80
N SER A 280 1.61 5.22 -17.09
CA SER A 280 1.78 3.76 -17.00
C SER A 280 0.65 3.14 -16.18
N VAL A 281 0.37 3.64 -14.97
CA VAL A 281 -0.72 3.13 -14.13
C VAL A 281 -2.08 3.30 -14.81
N LEU A 282 -2.31 4.43 -15.51
CA LEU A 282 -3.52 4.61 -16.30
C LEU A 282 -3.57 3.70 -17.53
N LYS A 283 -2.46 3.46 -18.24
CA LYS A 283 -2.44 2.52 -19.38
C LYS A 283 -2.68 1.09 -18.93
N ASP A 284 -2.09 0.69 -17.81
CA ASP A 284 -2.23 -0.66 -17.25
C ASP A 284 -3.63 -0.86 -16.68
N SER A 285 -4.20 0.16 -16.04
CA SER A 285 -5.60 0.18 -15.60
C SER A 285 -6.57 0.18 -16.78
N LEU A 286 -6.31 0.94 -17.85
CA LEU A 286 -7.16 0.99 -19.04
C LEU A 286 -7.07 -0.31 -19.87
N ALA A 287 -5.90 -0.94 -19.90
CA ALA A 287 -5.67 -2.24 -20.53
C ALA A 287 -6.38 -3.36 -19.75
N SER A 288 -6.30 -3.33 -18.42
CA SER A 288 -7.00 -4.27 -17.52
C SER A 288 -8.52 -4.05 -17.56
N LEU A 289 -9.00 -2.81 -17.67
CA LEU A 289 -10.41 -2.53 -17.91
C LEU A 289 -10.87 -3.04 -19.28
N LYS A 290 -10.03 -2.93 -20.31
CA LYS A 290 -10.36 -3.41 -21.66
C LYS A 290 -10.45 -4.93 -21.73
N SER A 291 -9.59 -5.68 -21.03
CA SER A 291 -9.69 -7.14 -20.96
C SER A 291 -10.91 -7.60 -20.17
N VAL A 292 -11.20 -6.97 -19.02
CA VAL A 292 -12.39 -7.25 -18.20
C VAL A 292 -13.69 -6.91 -18.93
N LEU A 293 -13.74 -5.80 -19.70
CA LEU A 293 -14.90 -5.45 -20.53
C LEU A 293 -15.07 -6.38 -21.73
N ALA A 294 -13.97 -6.89 -22.31
CA ALA A 294 -14.04 -7.80 -23.45
C ALA A 294 -14.55 -9.19 -23.05
N GLU A 295 -14.21 -9.66 -21.84
CA GLU A 295 -14.60 -10.98 -21.36
C GLU A 295 -15.92 -10.99 -20.57
N ASN A 296 -16.26 -9.95 -19.81
CA ASN A 296 -17.47 -9.86 -18.96
C ASN A 296 -18.44 -8.74 -19.34
N GLY A 297 -18.21 -8.05 -20.47
CA GLY A 297 -18.97 -6.89 -20.91
C GLY A 297 -20.49 -7.06 -20.95
N PRO A 298 -21.03 -8.16 -21.52
CA PRO A 298 -22.47 -8.39 -21.53
C PRO A 298 -23.08 -8.52 -20.12
N ASP A 299 -22.45 -9.27 -19.22
CA ASP A 299 -22.97 -9.47 -17.85
C ASP A 299 -22.92 -8.19 -17.02
N MET A 300 -21.82 -7.42 -17.10
CA MET A 300 -21.75 -6.10 -16.46
C MET A 300 -22.75 -5.11 -17.02
N PHE A 301 -22.99 -5.12 -18.34
CA PHE A 301 -23.99 -4.27 -18.98
C PHE A 301 -25.40 -4.59 -18.46
N PHE A 302 -25.76 -5.87 -18.34
CA PHE A 302 -27.06 -6.26 -17.77
C PHE A 302 -27.18 -5.89 -16.29
N ARG A 303 -26.14 -6.08 -15.47
CA ARG A 303 -26.15 -5.66 -14.05
C ARG A 303 -26.28 -4.14 -13.90
N LEU A 304 -25.62 -3.37 -14.75
CA LEU A 304 -25.73 -1.90 -14.76
C LEU A 304 -27.11 -1.44 -15.24
N LEU A 305 -27.67 -2.09 -16.27
CA LEU A 305 -29.03 -1.83 -16.73
C LEU A 305 -30.05 -2.09 -15.60
N LEU A 306 -29.90 -3.21 -14.88
CA LEU A 306 -30.75 -3.54 -13.73
C LEU A 306 -30.57 -2.56 -12.58
N PHE A 307 -29.34 -2.15 -12.26
CA PHE A 307 -29.03 -1.11 -11.28
C PHE A 307 -29.78 0.20 -11.58
N ILE A 308 -29.69 0.68 -12.83
CA ILE A 308 -30.39 1.89 -13.27
C ILE A 308 -31.91 1.68 -13.22
N GLY A 309 -32.40 0.51 -13.65
CA GLY A 309 -33.81 0.15 -13.59
C GLY A 309 -34.39 0.22 -12.17
N VAL A 310 -33.68 -0.34 -11.19
CA VAL A 310 -34.06 -0.30 -9.78
C VAL A 310 -34.08 1.15 -9.27
N LEU A 311 -33.06 1.96 -9.57
CA LEU A 311 -33.04 3.37 -9.17
C LEU A 311 -34.21 4.18 -9.74
N LEU A 312 -34.56 3.97 -11.01
CA LEU A 312 -35.69 4.66 -11.64
C LEU A 312 -37.04 4.23 -11.02
N LEU A 313 -37.18 2.95 -10.68
CA LEU A 313 -38.35 2.42 -10.01
C LEU A 313 -38.53 3.05 -8.62
N PHE A 314 -37.48 3.05 -7.80
CA PHE A 314 -37.53 3.65 -6.46
C PHE A 314 -37.65 5.17 -6.48
N ARG A 315 -37.10 5.85 -7.49
CA ARG A 315 -37.34 7.27 -7.73
C ARG A 315 -38.81 7.57 -8.01
N THR A 316 -39.48 6.68 -8.74
CA THR A 316 -40.93 6.78 -8.99
C THR A 316 -41.72 6.57 -7.70
N PHE A 317 -41.38 5.55 -6.92
CA PHE A 317 -42.01 5.31 -5.61
C PHE A 317 -41.80 6.47 -4.63
N SER A 318 -40.58 7.04 -4.56
CA SER A 318 -40.30 8.21 -3.73
C SER A 318 -41.20 9.39 -4.09
N ARG A 319 -41.41 9.65 -5.39
CA ARG A 319 -42.34 10.72 -5.84
C ARG A 319 -43.79 10.42 -5.47
N ILE A 320 -44.24 9.18 -5.61
CA ILE A 320 -45.60 8.78 -5.25
C ILE A 320 -45.80 8.97 -3.75
N THR A 321 -44.89 8.46 -2.92
CA THR A 321 -44.97 8.60 -1.47
C THR A 321 -44.95 10.07 -1.05
N LYS A 322 -44.10 10.91 -1.65
CA LYS A 322 -44.11 12.36 -1.38
C LYS A 322 -45.48 12.99 -1.64
N ARG A 323 -46.16 12.62 -2.73
CA ARG A 323 -47.52 13.10 -3.04
C ARG A 323 -48.56 12.59 -2.04
N VAL A 324 -48.49 11.32 -1.67
CA VAL A 324 -49.41 10.70 -0.70
C VAL A 324 -49.27 11.36 0.67
N VAL A 325 -48.02 11.48 1.16
CA VAL A 325 -47.72 12.14 2.44
C VAL A 325 -48.16 13.60 2.42
N ARG A 326 -47.86 14.35 1.34
CA ARG A 326 -48.31 15.74 1.21
C ARG A 326 -49.82 15.87 1.26
N THR A 327 -50.54 15.04 0.50
CA THR A 327 -52.01 15.05 0.49
C THR A 327 -52.61 14.66 1.84
N GLY A 328 -51.98 13.72 2.57
CA GLY A 328 -52.39 13.33 3.92
C GLY A 328 -52.20 14.46 4.93
N CYS A 329 -51.06 15.15 4.87
CA CYS A 329 -50.77 16.30 5.72
C CYS A 329 -51.64 17.53 5.40
N ASP A 330 -52.07 17.70 4.14
CA ASP A 330 -52.93 18.81 3.74
C ASP A 330 -54.42 18.55 4.05
N ARG A 331 -54.81 17.28 4.22
CA ARG A 331 -56.18 16.89 4.62
C ARG A 331 -56.37 16.73 6.12
N SER A 332 -55.30 16.77 6.91
CA SER A 332 -55.42 16.58 8.35
C SER A 332 -56.07 17.81 8.99
N SER A 333 -56.98 17.59 9.94
CA SER A 333 -57.60 18.66 10.76
C SER A 333 -56.64 19.25 11.80
N LEU A 334 -55.38 18.77 11.81
CA LEU A 334 -54.30 19.21 12.68
C LEU A 334 -53.58 20.31 11.91
N GLY A 335 -53.60 21.56 12.39
CA GLY A 335 -52.96 22.71 11.74
C GLY A 335 -51.44 22.63 11.70
N LEU A 336 -50.89 21.69 10.93
CA LEU A 336 -49.44 21.46 10.77
C LEU A 336 -48.81 22.66 10.05
N SER A 337 -47.67 23.13 10.56
CA SER A 337 -46.88 24.16 9.87
C SER A 337 -46.33 23.64 8.54
N GLU A 338 -46.19 24.52 7.56
CA GLU A 338 -45.61 24.16 6.25
C GLU A 338 -44.21 23.55 6.38
N LEU A 339 -43.41 24.02 7.35
CA LEU A 339 -42.09 23.47 7.64
C LEU A 339 -42.15 21.99 8.03
N LEU A 340 -43.07 21.61 8.93
CA LEU A 340 -43.20 20.23 9.37
C LEU A 340 -43.70 19.32 8.24
N LYS A 341 -44.60 19.82 7.39
CA LYS A 341 -45.04 19.10 6.18
C LYS A 341 -43.87 18.83 5.24
N ASP A 342 -43.01 19.81 5.00
CA ASP A 342 -41.85 19.66 4.12
C ASP A 342 -40.81 18.71 4.69
N ILE A 343 -40.59 18.72 6.01
CA ILE A 343 -39.72 17.75 6.68
C ILE A 343 -40.28 16.33 6.53
N LEU A 344 -41.57 16.12 6.78
CA LEU A 344 -42.20 14.79 6.65
C LEU A 344 -42.14 14.28 5.20
N VAL A 345 -42.53 15.12 4.24
CA VAL A 345 -42.51 14.78 2.80
C VAL A 345 -41.08 14.47 2.33
N SER A 346 -40.10 15.30 2.69
CA SER A 346 -38.70 15.11 2.28
C SER A 346 -38.10 13.86 2.94
N THR A 347 -38.34 13.63 4.24
CA THR A 347 -37.84 12.47 5.00
C THR A 347 -38.43 11.16 4.48
N SER A 348 -39.76 11.07 4.32
CA SER A 348 -40.39 9.85 3.79
C SER A 348 -39.92 9.50 2.38
N GLY A 349 -39.77 10.50 1.51
CA GLY A 349 -39.24 10.28 0.18
C GLY A 349 -37.74 9.96 0.16
N GLY A 350 -36.96 10.53 1.08
CA GLY A 350 -35.54 10.25 1.26
C GLY A 350 -35.29 8.82 1.72
N PHE A 351 -36.07 8.33 2.70
CA PHE A 351 -35.99 6.96 3.19
C PHE A 351 -36.19 5.91 2.08
N ILE A 352 -37.19 6.13 1.21
CA ILE A 352 -37.43 5.26 0.04
C ILE A 352 -36.25 5.27 -0.93
N MET A 353 -35.61 6.42 -1.12
CA MET A 353 -34.42 6.50 -1.98
C MET A 353 -33.22 5.79 -1.36
N VAL A 354 -33.04 5.83 -0.04
CA VAL A 354 -31.98 5.09 0.65
C VAL A 354 -32.18 3.58 0.45
N ILE A 355 -33.40 3.08 0.68
CA ILE A 355 -33.71 1.66 0.42
C ILE A 355 -33.48 1.31 -1.05
N GLY A 356 -33.93 2.16 -1.97
CA GLY A 356 -33.75 1.96 -3.40
C GLY A 356 -32.28 1.92 -3.83
N LEU A 357 -31.44 2.75 -3.22
CA LEU A 357 -30.00 2.77 -3.44
C LEU A 357 -29.35 1.47 -2.96
N LEU A 358 -29.70 1.00 -1.75
CA LEU A 358 -29.21 -0.27 -1.23
C LEU A 358 -29.60 -1.43 -2.17
N MET A 359 -30.89 -1.51 -2.54
CA MET A 359 -31.40 -2.53 -3.46
C MET A 359 -30.72 -2.48 -4.83
N ALA A 360 -30.40 -1.28 -5.33
CA ALA A 360 -29.66 -1.12 -6.57
C ALA A 360 -28.22 -1.64 -6.44
N LEU A 361 -27.50 -1.26 -5.38
CA LEU A 361 -26.11 -1.68 -5.13
C LEU A 361 -25.99 -3.21 -4.99
N SER A 362 -27.02 -3.88 -4.46
CA SER A 362 -27.07 -5.35 -4.42
C SER A 362 -27.03 -6.00 -5.81
N GLN A 363 -27.50 -5.32 -6.86
CA GLN A 363 -27.44 -5.83 -8.24
C GLN A 363 -26.01 -5.82 -8.80
N LEU A 364 -25.13 -5.00 -8.22
CA LEU A 364 -23.71 -4.95 -8.57
C LEU A 364 -22.86 -5.96 -7.78
N GLY A 365 -23.49 -6.80 -6.95
CA GLY A 365 -22.78 -7.77 -6.10
C GLY A 365 -22.16 -7.16 -4.84
N ILE A 366 -22.47 -5.90 -4.53
CA ILE A 366 -21.99 -5.23 -3.32
C ILE A 366 -22.80 -5.75 -2.12
N SER A 367 -22.10 -6.18 -1.06
CA SER A 367 -22.74 -6.65 0.17
C SER A 367 -23.51 -5.53 0.86
N LEU A 368 -24.77 -5.80 1.22
CA LEU A 368 -25.63 -4.87 1.93
C LEU A 368 -25.31 -4.77 3.43
N ALA A 369 -24.59 -5.75 3.99
CA ALA A 369 -24.41 -5.87 5.44
C ALA A 369 -23.71 -4.65 6.08
N PRO A 370 -22.59 -4.12 5.55
CA PRO A 370 -21.94 -2.94 6.13
C PRO A 370 -22.81 -1.68 6.03
N MET A 371 -23.54 -1.53 4.92
CA MET A 371 -24.41 -0.38 4.71
C MET A 371 -25.64 -0.40 5.63
N LEU A 372 -26.24 -1.58 5.85
CA LEU A 372 -27.34 -1.77 6.79
C LEU A 372 -26.88 -1.56 8.24
N ALA A 373 -25.67 -2.02 8.58
CA ALA A 373 -25.06 -1.75 9.88
C ALA A 373 -24.87 -0.24 10.11
N GLY A 374 -24.31 0.48 9.12
CA GLY A 374 -24.14 1.93 9.17
C GLY A 374 -25.48 2.69 9.28
N LEU A 375 -26.51 2.27 8.53
CA LEU A 375 -27.85 2.85 8.64
C LEU A 375 -28.46 2.59 10.02
N GLY A 376 -28.22 1.41 10.61
CA GLY A 376 -28.64 1.08 11.97
C GLY A 376 -28.00 1.99 13.02
N VAL A 377 -26.68 2.23 12.93
CA VAL A 377 -25.96 3.16 13.81
C VAL A 377 -26.46 4.59 13.63
N ALA A 378 -26.65 5.06 12.39
CA ALA A 378 -27.18 6.39 12.13
C ALA A 378 -28.61 6.58 12.68
N GLY A 379 -29.48 5.57 12.50
CA GLY A 379 -30.83 5.57 13.05
C GLY A 379 -30.83 5.61 14.58
N PHE A 380 -29.90 4.90 15.23
CA PHE A 380 -29.73 4.93 16.68
C PHE A 380 -29.28 6.30 17.19
N VAL A 381 -28.31 6.95 16.53
CA VAL A 381 -27.85 8.30 16.87
C VAL A 381 -28.99 9.33 16.71
N ILE A 382 -29.74 9.27 15.60
CA ILE A 382 -30.89 10.16 15.38
C ILE A 382 -31.98 9.91 16.43
N GLY A 383 -32.24 8.65 16.77
CA GLY A 383 -33.19 8.27 17.81
C GLY A 383 -32.82 8.86 19.18
N PHE A 384 -31.55 8.80 19.57
CA PHE A 384 -31.07 9.44 20.80
C PHE A 384 -31.14 10.96 20.76
N ALA A 385 -30.82 11.58 19.63
CA ALA A 385 -30.95 13.03 19.48
C ALA A 385 -32.41 13.50 19.63
N LEU A 386 -33.39 12.66 19.26
CA LEU A 386 -34.81 12.97 19.36
C LEU A 386 -35.47 12.47 20.66
N GLN A 387 -34.73 11.79 21.54
CA GLN A 387 -35.27 11.09 22.71
C GLN A 387 -36.04 12.03 23.65
N ASP A 388 -35.46 13.18 24.02
CA ASP A 388 -36.10 14.14 24.92
C ASP A 388 -37.33 14.81 24.30
N THR A 389 -37.32 15.02 22.98
CA THR A 389 -38.46 15.61 22.25
C THR A 389 -39.63 14.62 22.19
N LEU A 390 -39.37 13.35 21.91
CA LEU A 390 -40.38 12.29 21.89
C LEU A 390 -40.91 11.99 23.30
N GLY A 391 -40.05 12.01 24.32
CA GLY A 391 -40.44 11.84 25.72
C GLY A 391 -41.41 12.93 26.19
N ASN A 392 -41.13 14.19 25.87
CA ASN A 392 -42.01 15.31 26.18
C ASN A 392 -43.32 15.29 25.39
N PHE A 393 -43.31 14.79 24.15
CA PHE A 393 -44.53 14.62 23.35
C PHE A 393 -45.43 13.51 23.89
N ALA A 394 -44.87 12.38 24.34
CA ALA A 394 -45.62 11.26 24.92
C ALA A 394 -46.19 11.57 26.31
N ALA A 395 -45.56 12.44 27.09
CA ALA A 395 -46.07 12.88 28.39
C ALA A 395 -47.21 13.92 28.29
N GLY A 396 -47.35 14.56 27.12
CA GLY A 396 -48.37 15.59 26.86
C GLY A 396 -49.56 15.14 26.00
N ALA A 397 -49.52 13.92 25.45
CA ALA A 397 -50.64 13.23 24.82
C ALA A 397 -51.41 12.40 25.86
#